data_AF-A0A950SRQ9-F1
#
_entry.id   AF-A0A950SRQ9-F1
#
_cell.length_a   1.000
_cell.length_b   1.000
_cell.length_c   1.000
_cell.angle_alpha   90.00
_cell.angle_beta   90.00
_cell.angle_gamma   90.00
#
_symmetry.space_group_name_H-M   'P 1'
#
loop_
_entity.id
_entity.type
_entity.pdbx_description
1 polymer ?
#
loop_
_entity_poly.entity_id
_entity_poly.type
_entity_poly.pdbx_seq_one_letter_code
_entity_poly.pdbx_strand_id
1 'polypeptide(L)'
;DATEAAKAIKLIRQQEKAFGRTIPYSVLFTRTSAALRPRTLQHIQSEFERHGVQGFRTQMHERDAYRAIFSFGGTLEGLDSSQVSNLSGAIANARAFAGEVISILRGETAPDSPAEAAA
;
A
#
# COMPACT_ATOMS: atom_id res chain seq x y z
N ASP A 1 -4.67 10.14 5.93
CA ASP A 1 -5.83 11.04 6.03
C ASP A 1 -6.59 10.94 4.70
N ALA A 2 -7.88 10.60 4.74
CA ALA A 2 -8.70 10.43 3.54
C ALA A 2 -8.99 11.76 2.84
N THR A 3 -9.10 12.85 3.61
CA THR A 3 -9.38 14.20 3.09
C THR A 3 -8.23 14.69 2.21
N GLU A 4 -6.99 14.53 2.68
CA GLU A 4 -5.81 14.93 1.92
C GLU A 4 -5.62 14.07 0.66
N ALA A 5 -5.90 12.76 0.74
CA ALA A 5 -5.88 11.89 -0.43
C ALA A 5 -6.95 12.32 -1.48
N ALA A 6 -8.15 12.68 -1.05
CA ALA A 6 -9.19 13.18 -1.94
C ALA A 6 -8.79 14.48 -2.66
N LYS A 7 -8.09 15.39 -1.96
CA LYS A 7 -7.53 16.62 -2.58
C LYS A 7 -6.48 16.29 -3.64
N ALA A 8 -5.58 15.35 -3.38
CA ALA A 8 -4.57 14.92 -4.35
C ALA A 8 -5.21 14.30 -5.60
N ILE A 9 -6.23 13.46 -5.43
CA ILE A 9 -6.99 12.87 -6.55
C ILE A 9 -7.69 13.95 -7.37
N LYS A 10 -8.30 14.94 -6.70
CA LYS A 10 -8.93 16.07 -7.38
C LYS A 10 -7.92 16.85 -8.23
N LEU A 11 -6.70 17.05 -7.72
CA LEU A 11 -5.62 17.71 -8.45
C LEU A 11 -5.22 16.92 -9.70
N ILE A 12 -5.08 15.59 -9.59
CA ILE A 12 -4.78 14.72 -10.74
C ILE A 12 -5.85 14.90 -11.82
N ARG A 13 -7.13 14.81 -11.47
CA ARG A 13 -8.25 14.98 -12.42
C ARG A 13 -8.27 16.36 -13.07
N GLN A 14 -7.91 17.41 -12.33
CA GLN A 14 -7.76 18.76 -12.89
C GLN A 14 -6.63 18.82 -13.92
N GLN A 15 -5.49 18.18 -13.64
CA GLN A 15 -4.37 18.10 -14.58
C GLN A 15 -4.74 17.28 -15.83
N GLU A 16 -5.45 16.15 -15.68
CA GLU A 16 -5.94 15.37 -16.82
C GLU A 16 -6.79 16.22 -17.77
N LYS A 17 -7.73 17.00 -17.21
CA LYS A 17 -8.57 17.92 -17.98
C LYS A 17 -7.76 19.03 -18.64
N ALA A 18 -6.79 19.61 -17.93
CA ALA A 18 -5.98 20.72 -18.44
C ALA A 18 -5.06 20.29 -19.59
N PHE A 19 -4.49 19.09 -19.52
CA PHE A 19 -3.53 18.58 -20.50
C PHE A 19 -4.13 17.58 -21.50
N GLY A 20 -5.42 17.26 -21.39
CA GLY A 20 -6.13 16.36 -22.31
C GLY A 20 -5.57 14.93 -22.33
N ARG A 21 -5.00 14.46 -21.22
CA ARG A 21 -4.38 13.13 -21.10
C ARG A 21 -4.82 12.43 -19.81
N THR A 22 -4.92 11.12 -19.85
CA THR A 22 -5.12 10.30 -18.64
C THR A 22 -3.81 10.23 -17.83
N ILE A 23 -3.92 10.31 -16.51
CA ILE A 23 -2.83 10.16 -15.55
C ILE A 23 -3.20 8.96 -14.66
N PRO A 24 -2.62 7.77 -14.90
CA PRO A 24 -2.87 6.60 -14.06
C PRO A 24 -2.45 6.87 -12.61
N TYR A 25 -3.32 6.55 -11.65
CA TYR A 25 -3.03 6.65 -10.23
C TYR A 25 -3.71 5.52 -9.46
N SER A 26 -3.15 5.19 -8.29
CA SER A 26 -3.72 4.22 -7.34
C SER A 26 -3.39 4.63 -5.91
N VAL A 27 -4.24 4.24 -4.95
CA VAL A 27 -4.12 4.61 -3.53
C VAL A 27 -3.54 3.47 -2.70
N LEU A 28 -2.42 3.71 -2.03
CA LEU A 28 -1.83 2.77 -1.07
C LEU A 28 -2.17 3.17 0.36
N PHE A 29 -2.71 2.24 1.14
CA PHE A 29 -2.90 2.44 2.58
C PHE A 29 -1.63 2.07 3.33
N THR A 30 -1.05 3.03 4.04
CA THR A 30 0.21 2.87 4.79
C THR A 30 0.01 2.99 6.29
N ARG A 31 0.93 2.39 7.06
CA ARG A 31 0.88 2.35 8.53
C ARG A 31 -0.41 1.73 9.06
N THR A 32 -0.93 0.70 8.37
CA THR A 32 -2.10 -0.03 8.84
C THR A 32 -1.69 -1.08 9.88
N SER A 33 -2.60 -1.46 10.77
CA SER A 33 -2.33 -2.56 11.70
C SER A 33 -2.46 -3.89 10.96
N ALA A 34 -1.48 -4.78 11.14
CA ALA A 34 -1.57 -6.15 10.64
C ALA A 34 -2.55 -7.00 11.45
N ALA A 35 -2.77 -6.65 12.73
CA ALA A 35 -3.60 -7.43 13.65
C ALA A 35 -5.05 -6.94 13.73
N LEU A 36 -5.29 -5.66 13.44
CA LEU A 36 -6.59 -5.02 13.59
C LEU A 36 -6.99 -4.35 12.28
N ARG A 37 -8.26 -4.49 11.91
CA ARG A 37 -8.87 -3.74 10.80
C ARG A 37 -9.89 -2.76 11.35
N PRO A 38 -9.49 -1.50 11.67
CA PRO A 38 -10.39 -0.51 12.22
C PRO A 38 -11.58 -0.25 11.31
N ARG A 39 -12.76 0.00 11.89
CA ARG A 39 -13.96 0.39 11.12
C ARG A 39 -13.73 1.64 10.28
N THR A 40 -12.93 2.58 10.78
CA THR A 40 -12.54 3.80 10.05
C THR A 40 -11.76 3.47 8.77
N LEU A 41 -10.81 2.52 8.82
CA LEU A 41 -10.06 2.06 7.65
C LEU A 41 -10.98 1.38 6.63
N GLN A 42 -11.96 0.57 7.09
CA GLN A 42 -12.94 -0.05 6.21
C GLN A 42 -13.84 1.01 5.53
N HIS A 43 -14.28 1.99 6.30
CA HIS A 43 -15.10 3.09 5.79
C HIS A 43 -14.37 3.87 4.69
N ILE A 44 -13.12 4.25 4.91
CA ILE A 44 -12.32 5.00 3.92
C ILE A 44 -12.12 4.18 2.64
N GLN A 45 -11.79 2.89 2.75
CA GLN A 45 -11.66 2.01 1.57
C GLN A 45 -12.97 1.96 0.77
N SER A 46 -14.09 1.76 1.46
CA SER A 46 -15.41 1.70 0.79
C SER A 46 -15.80 3.02 0.12
N GLU A 47 -15.39 4.15 0.69
CA GLU A 47 -15.66 5.47 0.12
C GLU A 47 -14.87 5.67 -1.17
N PHE A 48 -13.57 5.32 -1.16
CA PHE A 48 -12.73 5.38 -2.36
C PHE A 48 -13.22 4.45 -3.47
N GLU A 49 -13.56 3.21 -3.13
CA GLU A 49 -14.17 2.27 -4.08
C GLU A 49 -15.45 2.82 -4.70
N ARG A 50 -16.36 3.38 -3.88
CA ARG A 50 -17.61 4.01 -4.36
C ARG A 50 -17.36 5.17 -5.34
N HIS A 51 -16.25 5.89 -5.18
CA HIS A 51 -15.86 7.00 -6.05
C HIS A 51 -14.99 6.58 -7.25
N GLY A 52 -14.86 5.27 -7.49
CA GLY A 52 -14.06 4.71 -8.58
C GLY A 52 -12.56 4.98 -8.41
N VAL A 53 -12.11 5.17 -7.18
CA VAL A 53 -10.69 5.35 -6.85
C VAL A 53 -10.11 3.96 -6.64
N GLN A 54 -9.23 3.55 -7.56
CA GLN A 54 -8.52 2.29 -7.43
C GLN A 54 -7.53 2.38 -6.26
N GLY A 55 -7.62 1.42 -5.35
CA GLY A 55 -6.65 1.22 -4.28
C GLY A 55 -5.85 -0.06 -4.50
N PHE A 56 -4.66 -0.12 -3.91
CA PHE A 56 -3.93 -1.37 -3.74
C PHE A 56 -4.72 -2.28 -2.78
N ARG A 57 -4.77 -3.57 -3.11
CA ARG A 57 -5.25 -4.63 -2.22
C ARG A 57 -4.27 -4.84 -1.08
N THR A 58 -2.97 -4.76 -1.38
CA THR A 58 -1.90 -4.79 -0.38
C THR A 58 -1.86 -3.47 0.38
N GLN A 59 -1.70 -3.57 1.69
CA GLN A 59 -1.47 -2.42 2.56
C GLN A 59 -0.08 -2.50 3.14
N MET A 60 0.57 -1.35 3.36
CA MET A 60 1.84 -1.31 4.08
C MET A 60 1.56 -1.22 5.57
N HIS A 61 1.89 -2.29 6.30
CA HIS A 61 1.63 -2.36 7.72
C HIS A 61 2.63 -1.53 8.53
N GLU A 62 2.22 -1.05 9.71
CA GLU A 62 3.19 -0.50 10.66
C GLU A 62 4.00 -1.65 11.27
N ARG A 63 5.32 -1.61 11.05
CA ARG A 63 6.28 -2.59 11.55
C ARG A 63 7.55 -1.88 11.98
N ASP A 64 8.20 -2.39 13.02
CA ASP A 64 9.47 -1.86 13.54
C ASP A 64 10.57 -1.88 12.47
N ALA A 65 10.64 -2.96 11.69
CA ALA A 65 11.60 -3.12 10.60
C ALA A 65 11.64 -1.94 9.61
N TYR A 66 10.49 -1.33 9.28
CA TYR A 66 10.46 -0.17 8.37
C TYR A 66 11.11 1.07 8.99
N ARG A 67 11.11 1.20 10.32
CA ARG A 67 11.81 2.26 11.05
C ARG A 67 13.30 1.94 11.19
N ALA A 68 13.63 0.67 11.44
CA ALA A 68 15.00 0.19 11.60
C ALA A 68 15.88 0.49 10.37
N ILE A 69 15.32 0.47 9.15
CA ILE A 69 16.05 0.88 7.93
C ILE A 69 16.61 2.31 8.05
N PHE A 70 15.89 3.24 8.69
CA PHE A 70 16.37 4.61 8.86
C PHE A 70 17.47 4.73 9.92
N SER A 71 17.51 3.81 10.89
CA SER A 71 18.51 3.81 11.96
C SER A 71 19.80 3.09 11.54
N PHE A 72 19.68 1.94 10.88
CA PHE A 72 20.81 1.09 10.51
C PHE A 72 21.27 1.28 9.05
N GLY A 73 20.44 1.87 8.20
CA GLY A 73 20.68 1.96 6.76
C GLY A 73 20.41 0.64 6.02
N GLY A 74 20.54 0.66 4.69
CA GLY A 74 20.37 -0.54 3.85
C GLY A 74 18.92 -0.83 3.44
N THR A 75 18.60 -2.10 3.21
CA THR A 75 17.25 -2.59 2.88
C THR A 75 16.74 -3.54 3.97
N LEU A 76 15.46 -3.92 3.92
CA LEU A 76 14.90 -4.92 4.83
C LEU A 76 15.69 -6.23 4.82
N GLU A 77 16.13 -6.68 3.64
CA GLU A 77 16.95 -7.89 3.48
C GLU A 77 18.33 -7.78 4.14
N GLY A 78 18.83 -6.56 4.34
CA GLY A 78 20.11 -6.30 4.98
C GLY A 78 20.04 -6.12 6.50
N LEU A 79 18.85 -6.09 7.09
CA LEU A 79 18.69 -5.95 8.54
C LEU A 79 18.97 -7.26 9.26
N ASP A 80 19.53 -7.17 10.47
CA ASP A 80 19.73 -8.33 11.33
C ASP A 80 18.42 -8.75 12.01
N SER A 81 17.94 -9.96 11.72
CA SER A 81 16.75 -10.55 12.33
C SER A 81 16.87 -10.77 13.85
N SER A 82 18.09 -10.76 14.41
CA SER A 82 18.30 -10.83 15.86
C SER A 82 17.99 -9.50 16.56
N GLN A 83 18.09 -8.38 15.83
CA GLN A 83 17.87 -7.03 16.35
C GLN A 83 16.50 -6.47 16.00
N VAL A 84 15.88 -6.98 14.93
CA VAL A 84 14.62 -6.46 14.39
C VAL A 84 13.53 -7.52 14.47
N SER A 85 12.52 -7.25 15.30
CA SER A 85 11.40 -8.18 15.48
C SER A 85 10.55 -8.30 14.21
N ASN A 86 10.17 -9.54 13.89
CA ASN A 86 9.30 -9.90 12.77
C ASN A 86 9.77 -9.31 11.41
N LEU A 87 11.08 -9.35 11.16
CA LEU A 87 11.68 -8.88 9.92
C LEU A 87 11.13 -9.62 8.68
N SER A 88 10.93 -10.93 8.79
CA SER A 88 10.36 -11.75 7.70
C SER A 88 8.97 -11.28 7.29
N GLY A 89 8.10 -10.91 8.26
CA GLY A 89 6.79 -10.36 7.99
C GLY A 89 6.83 -8.98 7.32
N ALA A 90 7.87 -8.17 7.59
CA ALA A 90 8.08 -6.91 6.90
C ALA A 90 8.55 -7.12 5.45
N ILE A 91 9.51 -8.02 5.24
CA ILE A 91 9.98 -8.40 3.90
C ILE A 91 8.81 -8.93 3.06
N ALA A 92 8.01 -9.86 3.60
CA ALA A 92 6.87 -10.43 2.89
C ALA A 92 5.83 -9.35 2.51
N ASN A 93 5.54 -8.42 3.42
CA ASN A 93 4.59 -7.34 3.16
C ASN A 93 5.10 -6.37 2.09
N ALA A 94 6.37 -5.96 2.15
CA ALA A 94 6.99 -5.11 1.15
C ALA A 94 7.03 -5.78 -0.24
N ARG A 95 7.32 -7.08 -0.28
CA ARG A 95 7.32 -7.87 -1.52
C ARG A 95 5.93 -8.04 -2.11
N ALA A 96 4.90 -8.23 -1.28
CA ALA A 96 3.52 -8.28 -1.75
C ALA A 96 3.12 -6.96 -2.44
N PHE A 97 3.48 -5.81 -1.83
CA PHE A 97 3.22 -4.51 -2.43
C PHE A 97 3.99 -4.32 -3.74
N ALA A 98 5.30 -4.64 -3.76
CA ALA A 98 6.11 -4.54 -4.97
C ALA A 98 5.58 -5.45 -6.10
N GLY A 99 5.14 -6.66 -5.76
CA GLY A 99 4.52 -7.58 -6.71
C GLY A 99 3.23 -7.00 -7.31
N GLU A 100 2.34 -6.45 -6.49
CA GLU A 100 1.11 -5.81 -6.97
C GLU A 100 1.39 -4.60 -7.86
N VAL A 101 2.37 -3.76 -7.53
CA VAL A 101 2.82 -2.65 -8.39
C VAL A 101 3.28 -3.18 -9.75
N ILE A 102 4.11 -4.22 -9.77
CA ILE A 102 4.61 -4.81 -11.02
C ILE A 102 3.45 -5.37 -11.86
N SER A 103 2.51 -6.10 -11.26
CA SER A 103 1.35 -6.63 -11.96
C SER A 103 0.49 -5.51 -12.57
N ILE A 104 0.20 -4.44 -11.82
CA ILE A 104 -0.53 -3.28 -12.32
C ILE A 104 0.19 -2.65 -13.52
N LEU A 105 1.51 -2.45 -13.43
CA LEU A 105 2.30 -1.85 -14.51
C LEU A 105 2.39 -2.74 -15.75
N ARG A 106 2.32 -4.07 -15.59
CA ARG A 106 2.26 -5.03 -16.71
C ARG A 106 0.87 -5.15 -17.32
N GLY A 107 -0.15 -4.52 -16.74
CA GLY A 107 -1.54 -4.67 -17.18
C GLY A 107 -2.16 -6.01 -16.80
N GLU A 108 -1.59 -6.72 -15.83
CA GLU A 108 -2.16 -7.94 -15.26
C GLU A 108 -3.30 -7.54 -14.31
N THR A 109 -4.48 -8.15 -14.47
CA THR A 109 -5.56 -8.00 -13.49
C THR A 109 -5.07 -8.56 -12.15
N ALA A 110 -5.11 -7.76 -11.09
CA ALA A 110 -4.66 -8.18 -9.77
C ALA A 110 -5.30 -9.53 -9.39
N PRO A 111 -4.55 -10.50 -8.83
CA PRO A 111 -5.07 -11.82 -8.50
C PRO A 111 -6.16 -11.71 -7.44
N ASP A 112 -7.33 -12.28 -7.71
CA ASP A 112 -8.43 -12.35 -6.76
C ASP A 112 -8.05 -13.21 -5.53
N SER A 113 -8.24 -12.63 -4.35
CA SER A 113 -8.20 -13.24 -3.01
C SER A 113 -6.82 -13.38 -2.31
N PRO A 114 -6.76 -13.14 -0.98
CA PRO A 114 -5.53 -13.24 -0.20
C PRO A 114 -5.23 -14.70 0.09
N ALA A 115 -3.99 -15.10 -0.14
CA ALA A 115 -3.46 -16.37 0.34
C ALA A 115 -3.54 -16.38 1.88
N GLU A 116 -4.54 -17.10 2.37
CA GLU A 116 -4.60 -17.75 3.66
C GLU A 116 -3.34 -18.65 3.79
N ALA A 117 -2.26 -18.08 4.31
CA ALA A 117 -1.02 -18.78 4.60
C ALA A 117 -0.50 -18.34 5.98
N ALA A 118 -1.24 -18.77 7.01
CA ALA A 118 -0.74 -18.98 8.36
C ALA A 118 -1.56 -20.13 8.97
N ALA A 119 -1.30 -21.34 8.46
CA ALA A 119 -1.51 -22.60 9.15
C ALA A 119 -0.12 -23.21 9.42
#